data_AF-A0A427KAZ8-F1
#
_entry.id   AF-A0A427KAZ8-F1
#
_cell.length_a   1.000
_cell.length_b   1.000
_cell.length_c   1.000
_cell.angle_alpha   90.00
_cell.angle_beta   90.00
_cell.angle_gamma   90.00
#
_symmetry.space_group_name_H-M   'P 1'
#
loop_
_entity.id
_entity.type
_entity.pdbx_description
1 polymer ?
#
loop_
_entity_poly.entity_id
_entity_poly.type
_entity_poly.pdbx_seq_one_letter_code
_entity_poly.pdbx_strand_id
1 'polypeptide(L)'
;MLLYKFRVNPSLCLPEKNTLHDGLLISVGERIRLFRKRKQLSQIALSKRSGIDRTYLSDIENGKRNISLLTLNNLALALDVPIEVLVSRPPATL
;
A
#
# COMPACT_ATOMS: atom_id res chain seq x y z
N MET A 1 -18.37 -35.62 -30.11
CA MET A 1 -19.08 -36.51 -29.19
C MET A 1 -18.81 -36.04 -27.77
N LEU A 2 -19.81 -35.38 -27.16
CA LEU A 2 -20.18 -35.25 -25.73
C LEU A 2 -19.07 -35.44 -24.66
N LEU A 3 -18.95 -34.75 -23.53
CA LEU A 3 -19.64 -33.65 -22.82
C LEU A 3 -18.71 -33.42 -21.60
N TYR A 4 -18.12 -32.24 -21.40
CA TYR A 4 -17.49 -31.93 -20.10
C TYR A 4 -18.46 -31.12 -19.24
N LYS A 5 -19.43 -31.81 -18.64
CA LYS A 5 -20.19 -31.29 -17.50
C LYS A 5 -19.48 -31.75 -16.22
N PHE A 6 -18.63 -30.90 -15.66
CA PHE A 6 -18.39 -30.93 -14.22
C PHE A 6 -18.87 -29.61 -13.61
N ARG A 7 -19.83 -29.78 -12.69
CA ARG A 7 -20.56 -28.76 -11.95
C ARG A 7 -19.63 -27.69 -11.40
N VAL A 8 -19.98 -26.42 -11.66
CA VAL A 8 -19.58 -25.30 -10.82
C VAL A 8 -19.94 -25.58 -9.36
N ASN A 9 -18.97 -25.44 -8.47
CA ASN A 9 -19.18 -25.39 -7.03
C ASN A 9 -19.23 -23.91 -6.62
N PRO A 10 -20.40 -23.32 -6.30
CA PRO A 10 -20.55 -21.86 -6.19
C PRO A 10 -19.98 -21.22 -4.91
N SER A 11 -19.23 -21.96 -4.08
CA SER A 11 -18.96 -21.54 -2.70
C SER A 11 -17.48 -21.41 -2.33
N LEU A 12 -16.55 -21.40 -3.30
CA LEU A 12 -15.13 -21.15 -3.03
C LEU A 12 -14.61 -19.95 -3.82
N CYS A 13 -15.17 -18.77 -3.53
CA CYS A 13 -14.64 -17.50 -4.01
C CYS A 13 -14.00 -16.73 -2.85
N LEU A 14 -12.74 -17.02 -2.56
CA LEU A 14 -11.81 -16.00 -2.09
C LEU A 14 -10.72 -15.90 -3.15
N PRO A 15 -10.43 -14.70 -3.67
CA PRO A 15 -9.59 -14.55 -4.85
C PRO A 15 -8.20 -15.11 -4.58
N GLU A 16 -7.63 -15.79 -5.58
CA GLU A 16 -6.20 -16.02 -5.72
C GLU A 16 -5.49 -14.64 -5.72
N LYS A 17 -5.27 -14.07 -4.53
CA LYS A 17 -4.50 -12.84 -4.41
C LYS A 17 -3.06 -13.16 -4.71
N ASN A 18 -2.47 -12.41 -5.62
CA ASN A 18 -1.07 -12.47 -5.98
C ASN A 18 -0.21 -12.05 -4.77
N THR A 19 0.12 -13.02 -3.91
CA THR A 19 0.71 -12.85 -2.57
C THR A 19 1.98 -12.00 -2.55
N LEU A 20 2.74 -11.97 -3.65
CA LEU A 20 3.95 -11.16 -3.78
C LEU A 20 3.67 -9.66 -3.83
N HIS A 21 2.59 -9.25 -4.52
CA HIS A 21 2.26 -7.83 -4.68
C HIS A 21 1.70 -7.26 -3.38
N ASP A 22 0.92 -8.06 -2.64
CA ASP A 22 0.35 -7.67 -1.35
C ASP A 22 1.46 -7.35 -0.32
N GLY A 23 2.53 -8.14 -0.29
CA GLY A 23 3.67 -7.91 0.61
C GLY A 23 4.40 -6.59 0.35
N LEU A 24 4.58 -6.21 -0.93
CA LEU A 24 5.19 -4.93 -1.30
C LEU A 24 4.31 -3.75 -0.84
N LEU A 25 3.00 -3.80 -1.13
CA LEU A 25 2.08 -2.73 -0.76
C LEU A 25 1.98 -2.54 0.76
N ILE A 26 1.96 -3.63 1.53
CA ILE A 26 1.98 -3.59 2.99
C ILE A 26 3.28 -2.92 3.50
N SER A 27 4.45 -3.35 3.01
CA SER A 27 5.76 -2.79 3.42
C SER A 27 5.87 -1.29 3.13
N VAL A 28 5.41 -0.84 1.96
CA VAL A 28 5.38 0.59 1.61
C VAL A 28 4.42 1.36 2.52
N GLY A 29 3.20 0.83 2.72
CA GLY A 29 2.20 1.44 3.60
C GLY A 29 2.68 1.59 5.04
N GLU A 30 3.35 0.57 5.57
CA GLU A 30 3.96 0.59 6.91
C GLU A 30 5.06 1.64 7.05
N ARG A 31 5.91 1.81 6.03
CA ARG A 31 6.93 2.88 6.03
C ARG A 31 6.31 4.27 6.03
N ILE A 32 5.33 4.51 5.17
CA ILE A 32 4.59 5.78 5.14
C ILE A 32 4.03 6.08 6.54
N ARG A 33 3.38 5.10 7.16
CA ARG A 33 2.85 5.21 8.52
C ARG A 33 3.95 5.47 9.56
N LEU A 34 5.09 4.80 9.46
CA LEU A 34 6.23 4.97 10.36
C LEU A 34 6.76 6.41 10.30
N PHE A 35 7.06 6.93 9.11
CA PHE A 35 7.55 8.30 8.95
C PHE A 35 6.50 9.33 9.33
N ARG A 36 5.23 9.09 9.01
CA ARG A 36 4.13 9.95 9.47
C ARG A 36 4.10 10.07 11.00
N LYS A 37 4.19 8.94 11.71
CA LYS A 37 4.23 8.91 13.18
C LYS A 37 5.49 9.58 13.74
N ARG A 38 6.67 9.36 13.13
CA ARG A 38 7.93 10.04 13.52
C ARG A 38 7.82 11.56 13.40
N LYS A 39 7.06 12.07 12.42
CA LYS A 39 6.75 13.49 12.28
C LYS A 39 5.53 13.95 13.08
N GLN A 40 4.96 13.10 13.93
CA GLN A 40 3.80 13.38 14.78
C GLN A 40 2.56 13.86 13.99
N LEU A 41 2.44 13.42 12.74
CA LEU A 41 1.32 13.80 11.88
C LEU A 41 0.14 12.83 12.04
N SER A 42 -1.07 13.36 12.17
CA SER A 42 -2.28 12.56 11.97
C SER A 42 -2.46 12.23 10.48
N GLN A 43 -3.30 11.25 10.15
CA GLN A 43 -3.63 10.97 8.74
C GLN A 43 -4.26 12.20 8.07
N ILE A 44 -5.11 12.94 8.78
CA ILE A 44 -5.70 14.20 8.27
C ILE A 44 -4.61 15.24 7.98
N ALA A 45 -3.62 15.38 8.87
CA ALA A 45 -2.54 16.34 8.70
C ALA A 45 -1.66 15.99 7.49
N LEU A 46 -1.29 14.71 7.35
CA LEU A 46 -0.52 14.26 6.19
C LEU A 46 -1.32 14.41 4.89
N SER A 47 -2.62 14.05 4.89
CA SER A 47 -3.47 14.13 3.71
C SER A 47 -3.55 15.58 3.19
N LYS A 48 -3.75 16.55 4.08
CA LYS A 48 -3.70 17.99 3.74
C LYS A 48 -2.35 18.41 3.17
N ARG A 49 -1.25 17.95 3.77
CA ARG A 49 0.11 18.33 3.35
C ARG A 49 0.50 17.71 2.00
N SER A 50 0.03 16.51 1.70
CA SER A 50 0.35 15.76 0.47
C SER A 50 -0.68 15.96 -0.65
N GLY A 51 -1.80 16.64 -0.38
CA GLY A 51 -2.86 16.87 -1.36
C GLY A 51 -3.66 15.63 -1.75
N ILE A 52 -3.59 14.56 -0.95
CA ILE A 52 -4.34 13.32 -1.17
C ILE A 52 -5.50 13.19 -0.21
N ASP A 53 -6.54 12.45 -0.63
CA ASP A 53 -7.67 12.13 0.22
C ASP A 53 -7.24 11.30 1.45
N ARG A 54 -7.88 11.58 2.59
CA ARG A 54 -7.59 10.92 3.87
C ARG A 54 -7.92 9.42 3.83
N THR A 55 -9.04 9.04 3.20
CA THR A 55 -9.45 7.64 3.06
C THR A 55 -8.48 6.91 2.15
N TYR A 56 -8.08 7.55 1.05
CA TYR A 56 -7.04 7.02 0.17
C TYR A 56 -5.71 6.82 0.91
N LEU A 57 -5.25 7.81 1.69
CA LEU A 57 -4.07 7.66 2.56
C LEU A 57 -4.21 6.48 3.53
N SER A 58 -5.38 6.32 4.17
CA SER A 58 -5.62 5.20 5.07
C SER A 58 -5.52 3.86 4.35
N ASP A 59 -6.06 3.74 3.15
CA ASP A 59 -5.96 2.50 2.37
C ASP A 59 -4.50 2.20 1.95
N ILE A 60 -3.74 3.24 1.59
CA ILE A 60 -2.31 3.14 1.27
C ILE A 60 -1.53 2.60 2.47
N GLU A 61 -1.71 3.19 3.66
CA GLU A 61 -1.03 2.75 4.88
C GLU A 61 -1.38 1.32 5.31
N ASN A 62 -2.50 0.78 4.80
CA ASN A 62 -2.94 -0.59 5.04
C ASN A 62 -2.62 -1.55 3.88
N GLY A 63 -1.86 -1.10 2.87
CA GLY A 63 -1.49 -1.92 1.71
C GLY A 63 -2.67 -2.30 0.80
N LYS A 64 -3.81 -1.61 0.91
CA LYS A 64 -5.03 -1.96 0.16
C LYS A 64 -5.08 -1.36 -1.25
N ARG A 65 -4.13 -0.48 -1.58
CA ARG A 65 -4.13 0.26 -2.85
C ARG A 65 -2.75 0.25 -3.48
N ASN A 66 -2.72 -0.04 -4.77
CA ASN A 66 -1.57 0.30 -5.61
C ASN A 66 -1.55 1.82 -5.83
N ILE A 67 -0.43 2.45 -5.50
CA ILE A 67 -0.25 3.90 -5.60
C ILE A 67 0.52 4.25 -6.86
N SER A 68 0.18 5.39 -7.47
CA SER A 68 1.00 5.93 -8.55
C SER A 68 2.33 6.47 -8.00
N LEU A 69 3.35 6.51 -8.87
CA LEU A 69 4.65 7.09 -8.54
C LEU A 69 4.53 8.57 -8.12
N LEU A 70 3.63 9.34 -8.76
CA LEU A 70 3.38 10.75 -8.42
C LEU A 70 2.80 10.90 -7.01
N THR A 71 1.83 10.06 -6.64
CA THR A 71 1.28 10.05 -5.28
C THR A 71 2.34 9.68 -4.25
N LEU A 72 3.17 8.68 -4.56
CA LEU A 72 4.29 8.29 -3.70
C LEU A 72 5.29 9.44 -3.53
N ASN A 73 5.60 10.18 -4.60
CA ASN A 73 6.47 11.36 -4.55
C ASN A 73 5.86 12.48 -3.69
N ASN A 74 4.56 12.77 -3.85
CA ASN A 74 3.87 13.77 -3.01
C ASN A 74 3.90 13.40 -1.53
N LEU A 75 3.75 12.11 -1.22
CA LEU A 75 3.90 11.58 0.13
C LEU A 75 5.32 11.73 0.66
N ALA A 76 6.33 11.41 -0.14
CA ALA A 76 7.73 11.56 0.23
C ALA A 76 8.07 13.04 0.54
N LEU A 77 7.64 13.97 -0.32
CA LEU A 77 7.81 15.41 -0.10
C LEU A 77 7.05 15.90 1.15
N ALA A 78 5.82 15.45 1.36
CA ALA A 78 5.03 15.81 2.55
C ALA A 78 5.59 15.19 3.83
N LEU A 79 6.26 14.05 3.74
CA LEU A 79 6.99 13.44 4.84
C LEU A 79 8.42 13.99 4.94
N ASP A 80 8.87 14.81 4.00
CA ASP A 80 10.23 15.38 3.93
C ASP A 80 11.28 14.28 4.18
N VAL A 81 11.21 13.28 3.28
CA VAL A 81 12.14 12.16 3.13
C VAL A 81 12.35 11.87 1.64
N PRO A 82 13.50 11.29 1.24
CA PRO A 82 13.69 10.82 -0.12
C PRO A 82 12.70 9.70 -0.48
N ILE A 83 12.28 9.60 -1.75
CA ILE A 83 11.28 8.63 -2.20
C ILE A 83 11.76 7.18 -2.04
N GLU A 84 13.06 6.94 -2.23
CA GLU A 84 13.71 5.63 -2.08
C GLU A 84 13.55 5.07 -0.67
N VAL A 85 13.44 5.92 0.36
CA VAL A 85 13.24 5.49 1.74
C VAL A 85 11.87 4.82 1.94
N LEU A 86 10.88 5.14 1.10
CA LEU A 86 9.54 4.56 1.17
C LEU A 86 9.44 3.19 0.46
N VAL A 87 10.40 2.83 -0.39
CA VAL A 87 10.38 1.59 -1.20
C VAL A 87 11.59 0.68 -0.98
N SER A 88 12.67 1.18 -0.38
CA SER A 88 13.88 0.41 -0.11
C SER A 88 13.63 -0.73 0.87
N ARG A 89 14.34 -1.84 0.65
CA ARG A 89 14.45 -2.91 1.64
C ARG A 89 15.12 -2.32 2.90
N PRO A 90 14.63 -2.62 4.12
CA PRO A 90 15.37 -2.24 5.32
C PRO A 90 16.77 -2.86 5.22
N PRO A 91 17.83 -2.14 5.62
CA PRO A 91 19.15 -2.74 5.67
C PRO A 91 19.06 -4.03 6.50
N ALA A 92 19.66 -5.11 6.00
CA ALA A 92 19.77 -6.34 6.77
C ALA A 92 20.62 -6.00 7.99
N THR A 93 20.00 -5.94 9.17
CA THR A 93 20.74 -5.85 10.42
C THR A 93 21.48 -7.17 10.58
N LEU A 94 22.82 -7.12 10.55
CA LEU A 94 23.70 -8.24 10.89
C LEU A 94 23.54 -8.61 12.36
#